data_AF-A0A845QGE3-F1
#
_entry.id   AF-A0A845QGE3-F1
#
_cell.length_a   1.000
_cell.length_b   1.000
_cell.length_c   1.000
_cell.angle_alpha   90.00
_cell.angle_beta   90.00
_cell.angle_gamma   90.00
#
_symmetry.space_group_name_H-M   'P 1'
#
loop_
_entity.id
_entity.type
_entity.pdbx_description
1 polymer ?
#
loop_
_entity_poly.entity_id
_entity_poly.type
_entity_poly.pdbx_seq_one_letter_code
_entity_poly.pdbx_strand_id
1 'polypeptide(L)'
;MNNLILANLMRLKKSKIFWGIAAFMAMLGFFFAFMKKQVRDSGMDATLESGAFQYVALVGIVIAVFCAIFTGTEYADGTLRNKIIAGHQRWEIYLSTFVVCSLTSMFFCLIHMVCYLGLGAVLLGGFGEAVWAMVIFAGCALMLSVCFSAIFTLVVLLCHNKAASAVACILLALLLLFAGSYIKGLLDEPEVYGGYYMDETGTLQNAEPEPNPRYISGTTRDVYTFLLDATPGGQQIQVSTMENDKPWLLAGYSSVISVAVTALGIALFRKKELK
;
A
#
# COMPACT_ATOMS: atom_id res chain seq x y z
N MET A 1 26.47 -3.03 -10.83
CA MET A 1 25.18 -2.55 -10.29
C MET A 1 25.22 -1.21 -9.51
N ASN A 2 26.19 -0.96 -8.62
CA ASN A 2 26.21 0.29 -7.79
C ASN A 2 26.09 1.58 -8.59
N ASN A 3 26.78 1.67 -9.74
CA ASN A 3 26.72 2.84 -10.62
C ASN A 3 25.30 3.09 -11.18
N LEU A 4 24.51 2.04 -11.46
CA LEU A 4 23.13 2.17 -11.92
C LEU A 4 22.21 2.72 -10.83
N ILE A 5 22.38 2.22 -9.59
CA ILE A 5 21.62 2.70 -8.44
C ILE A 5 21.94 4.18 -8.19
N LEU A 6 23.22 4.54 -8.17
CA LEU A 6 23.66 5.93 -8.01
C LEU A 6 23.11 6.83 -9.12
N ALA A 7 23.16 6.40 -10.38
CA ALA A 7 22.61 7.15 -11.50
C ALA A 7 21.09 7.38 -11.36
N ASN A 8 20.34 6.34 -10.98
CA ASN A 8 18.91 6.43 -10.74
C ASN A 8 18.59 7.36 -9.55
N LEU A 9 19.36 7.30 -8.45
CA LEU A 9 19.20 8.20 -7.30
C LEU A 9 19.54 9.66 -7.64
N MET A 10 20.56 9.90 -8.47
CA MET A 10 20.86 11.25 -8.98
C MET A 10 19.73 11.81 -9.84
N ARG A 11 19.11 10.96 -10.69
CA ARG A 11 17.90 11.35 -11.43
C ARG A 11 16.75 11.65 -10.47
N LEU A 12 16.56 10.82 -9.44
CA LEU A 12 15.49 10.99 -8.46
C LEU A 12 15.53 12.38 -7.80
N LYS A 13 16.72 12.83 -7.38
CA LYS A 13 16.88 14.17 -6.77
C LYS A 13 16.45 15.32 -7.68
N LYS A 14 16.55 15.16 -9.00
CA LYS A 14 16.15 16.15 -10.02
C LYS A 14 14.70 15.97 -10.48
N SER A 15 14.04 14.89 -10.06
CA SER A 15 12.72 14.51 -10.54
C SER A 15 11.62 15.35 -9.87
N LYS A 16 10.87 16.11 -10.68
CA LYS A 16 9.72 16.89 -10.19
C LYS A 16 8.62 16.00 -9.63
N ILE A 17 8.40 14.82 -10.22
CA ILE A 17 7.37 13.87 -9.73
C ILE A 17 7.74 13.31 -8.36
N PHE A 18 9.03 13.08 -8.08
CA PHE A 18 9.49 12.64 -6.76
C PHE A 18 9.15 13.68 -5.69
N TRP A 19 9.53 14.94 -5.90
CA TRP A 19 9.26 16.02 -4.96
C TRP A 19 7.77 16.34 -4.84
N GLY A 20 7.01 16.28 -5.95
CA GLY A 20 5.57 16.47 -5.95
C GLY A 20 4.84 15.41 -5.12
N ILE A 21 5.20 14.13 -5.27
CA ILE A 21 4.62 13.04 -4.47
C ILE A 21 5.07 13.13 -3.01
N ALA A 22 6.35 13.45 -2.74
CA ALA A 22 6.82 13.64 -1.37
C ALA A 22 6.05 14.76 -0.65
N ALA A 23 5.84 15.91 -1.32
CA ALA A 23 5.04 16.99 -0.81
C ALA A 23 3.58 16.57 -0.58
N PHE A 24 2.98 15.84 -1.53
CA PHE A 24 1.63 15.29 -1.39
C PHE A 24 1.51 14.38 -0.16
N MET A 25 2.46 13.47 0.05
CA MET A 25 2.47 12.55 1.19
C MET A 25 2.66 13.28 2.52
N ALA A 26 3.50 14.32 2.56
CA ALA A 26 3.67 15.17 3.73
C ALA A 26 2.37 15.95 4.06
N MET A 27 1.75 16.57 3.05
CA MET A 27 0.47 17.27 3.20
C MET A 27 -0.64 16.33 3.68
N LEU A 28 -0.69 15.10 3.15
CA LEU A 28 -1.64 14.08 3.57
C LEU A 28 -1.45 13.71 5.06
N GLY A 29 -0.20 13.62 5.51
CA GLY A 29 0.11 13.37 6.93
C GLY A 29 -0.38 14.48 7.85
N PHE A 30 -0.15 15.74 7.48
CA PHE A 30 -0.70 16.88 8.22
C PHE A 30 -2.23 16.92 8.19
N PHE A 31 -2.83 16.66 7.04
CA PHE A 31 -4.28 16.63 6.86
C PHE A 31 -4.94 15.56 7.75
N PHE A 32 -4.41 14.33 7.78
CA PHE A 32 -4.95 13.28 8.63
C PHE A 32 -4.75 13.55 10.13
N ALA A 33 -3.63 14.16 10.53
CA ALA A 33 -3.46 14.59 11.92
C ALA A 33 -4.54 15.62 12.33
N PHE A 34 -4.83 16.59 11.46
CA PHE A 34 -5.88 17.59 11.69
C PHE A 34 -7.28 16.96 11.74
N MET A 35 -7.62 16.11 10.76
CA MET A 35 -8.89 15.39 10.74
C MET A 35 -9.07 14.57 12.01
N LYS A 36 -8.01 13.91 12.49
CA LYS A 36 -8.12 13.08 13.68
C LYS A 36 -8.29 13.89 14.96
N LYS A 37 -7.67 15.08 15.04
CA LYS A 37 -8.00 16.05 16.09
C LYS A 37 -9.48 16.46 16.05
N GLN A 38 -10.03 16.76 14.87
CA GLN A 38 -11.44 17.15 14.76
C GLN A 38 -12.39 16.05 15.26
N VAL A 39 -12.07 14.79 14.97
CA VAL A 39 -12.81 13.63 15.49
C VAL A 39 -12.75 13.59 17.02
N ARG A 40 -11.57 13.82 17.62
CA ARG A 40 -11.41 13.89 19.07
C ARG A 40 -12.21 15.03 19.71
N ASP A 41 -12.13 16.22 19.11
CA ASP A 41 -12.84 17.41 19.59
C ASP A 41 -14.38 17.23 19.51
N SER A 42 -14.86 16.31 18.68
CA SER A 42 -16.27 15.92 18.57
C SER A 42 -16.73 14.93 19.67
N GLY A 43 -15.86 14.62 20.64
CA GLY A 43 -16.16 13.73 21.76
C GLY A 43 -16.02 12.24 21.47
N MET A 44 -15.53 11.86 20.28
CA MET A 44 -15.18 10.47 19.95
C MET A 44 -13.78 10.13 20.46
N ASP A 45 -13.60 8.88 20.90
CA ASP A 45 -12.28 8.39 21.28
C ASP A 45 -11.40 8.27 20.01
N ALA A 46 -10.36 9.10 19.95
CA ALA A 46 -9.48 9.21 18.81
C ALA A 46 -8.04 9.33 19.30
N THR A 47 -7.35 8.20 19.25
CA THR A 47 -5.95 8.08 19.60
C THR A 47 -5.05 8.42 18.42
N LEU A 48 -3.79 8.76 18.71
CA LEU A 48 -2.76 9.05 17.71
C LEU A 48 -2.52 7.84 16.80
N GLU A 49 -2.51 6.64 17.35
CA GLU A 49 -2.22 5.41 16.62
C GLU A 49 -3.28 5.09 15.58
N SER A 50 -4.56 5.32 15.91
CA SER A 50 -5.71 4.95 15.06
C SER A 50 -5.75 5.65 13.71
N GLY A 51 -5.02 6.75 13.51
CA GLY A 51 -4.93 7.45 12.22
C GLY A 51 -3.60 7.27 11.48
N ALA A 52 -2.58 6.67 12.11
CA ALA A 52 -1.21 6.69 11.60
C ALA A 52 -1.03 6.00 10.23
N PHE A 53 -1.84 4.98 9.96
CA PHE A 53 -1.74 4.14 8.76
C PHE A 53 -2.87 4.34 7.75
N GLN A 54 -3.79 5.29 7.96
CA GLN A 54 -4.91 5.51 7.03
C GLN A 54 -4.45 5.78 5.59
N TYR A 55 -3.27 6.39 5.41
CA TYR A 55 -2.68 6.64 4.09
C TYR A 55 -2.36 5.36 3.31
N VAL A 56 -2.21 4.23 4.00
CA VAL A 56 -1.88 2.94 3.38
C VAL A 56 -2.96 2.56 2.38
N ALA A 57 -4.22 2.92 2.61
CA ALA A 57 -5.31 2.75 1.65
C ALA A 57 -5.06 3.40 0.27
N LEU A 58 -4.18 4.38 0.18
CA LEU A 58 -3.81 5.05 -1.08
C LEU A 58 -2.39 4.67 -1.57
N VAL A 59 -1.63 3.91 -0.79
CA VAL A 59 -0.20 3.69 -1.04
C VAL A 59 0.05 2.98 -2.38
N GLY A 60 -0.76 1.96 -2.72
CA GLY A 60 -0.64 1.27 -4.00
C GLY A 60 -0.79 2.20 -5.19
N ILE A 61 -1.71 3.17 -5.11
CA ILE A 61 -1.95 4.15 -6.18
C ILE A 61 -0.77 5.13 -6.30
N VAL A 62 -0.28 5.65 -5.17
CA VAL A 62 0.86 6.58 -5.14
C VAL A 62 2.10 5.92 -5.75
N ILE A 63 2.38 4.67 -5.36
CA ILE A 63 3.53 3.92 -5.87
C ILE A 63 3.33 3.59 -7.36
N ALA A 64 2.13 3.21 -7.79
CA ALA A 64 1.81 2.98 -9.20
C ALA A 64 2.15 4.19 -10.07
N VAL A 65 1.70 5.38 -9.67
CA VAL A 65 1.96 6.64 -10.38
C VAL A 65 3.46 6.93 -10.42
N PHE A 66 4.15 6.83 -9.29
CA PHE A 66 5.58 7.06 -9.22
C PHE A 66 6.37 6.12 -10.14
N CYS A 67 6.19 4.80 -9.97
CA CYS A 67 6.90 3.79 -10.75
C CYS A 67 6.65 3.96 -12.25
N ALA A 68 5.40 4.18 -12.66
CA ALA A 68 5.08 4.34 -14.07
C ALA A 68 5.68 5.60 -14.69
N ILE A 69 5.64 6.74 -14.00
CA ILE A 69 6.18 7.99 -14.54
C ILE A 69 7.72 7.96 -14.50
N PHE A 70 8.32 7.59 -13.37
CA PHE A 70 9.77 7.64 -13.18
C PHE A 70 10.54 6.59 -13.98
N THR A 71 10.02 5.35 -14.05
CA THR A 71 10.65 4.27 -14.82
C THR A 71 10.20 4.31 -16.27
N GLY A 72 8.94 4.67 -16.55
CA GLY A 72 8.43 4.77 -17.92
C GLY A 72 9.10 5.86 -18.75
N THR A 73 9.65 6.92 -18.14
CA THR A 73 10.51 7.88 -18.85
C THR A 73 11.80 7.24 -19.39
N GLU A 74 12.37 6.24 -18.69
CA GLU A 74 13.58 5.58 -19.20
C GLU A 74 13.33 4.77 -20.47
N TYR A 75 12.11 4.27 -20.62
CA TYR A 75 11.67 3.63 -21.85
C TYR A 75 11.50 4.66 -22.96
N ALA A 76 10.74 5.73 -22.70
CA ALA A 76 10.45 6.77 -23.70
C ALA A 76 11.71 7.45 -24.23
N ASP A 77 12.70 7.67 -23.36
CA ASP A 77 13.94 8.38 -23.69
C ASP A 77 15.04 7.44 -24.25
N GLY A 78 14.76 6.15 -24.43
CA GLY A 78 15.75 5.16 -24.88
C GLY A 78 16.87 4.86 -23.88
N THR A 79 16.74 5.33 -22.63
CA THR A 79 17.76 5.21 -21.57
C THR A 79 18.04 3.74 -21.23
N LEU A 80 17.03 2.87 -21.27
CA LEU A 80 17.24 1.43 -21.03
C LEU A 80 18.12 0.79 -22.10
N ARG A 81 17.96 1.17 -23.37
CA ARG A 81 18.82 0.69 -24.46
C ARG A 81 20.26 1.19 -24.27
N ASN A 82 20.42 2.45 -23.88
CA ASN A 82 21.73 3.04 -23.61
C ASN A 82 22.46 2.34 -22.46
N LYS A 83 21.75 1.93 -21.40
CA LYS A 83 22.33 1.14 -20.28
C LYS A 83 22.89 -0.20 -20.76
N ILE A 84 22.20 -0.89 -21.69
CA ILE A 84 22.69 -2.15 -22.27
C ILE A 84 23.91 -1.89 -23.17
N ILE A 85 23.86 -0.87 -24.04
CA ILE A 85 24.98 -0.50 -24.92
C ILE A 85 26.23 -0.15 -24.09
N ALA A 86 26.06 0.49 -22.93
CA ALA A 86 27.13 0.79 -21.98
C ALA A 86 27.68 -0.47 -21.26
N GLY A 87 27.18 -1.67 -21.56
CA GLY A 87 27.68 -2.94 -21.04
C GLY A 87 26.96 -3.48 -19.81
N HIS A 88 25.88 -2.84 -19.33
CA HIS A 88 25.13 -3.35 -18.18
C HIS A 88 24.25 -4.55 -18.52
N GLN A 89 24.21 -5.53 -17.62
CA GLN A 89 23.37 -6.70 -17.77
C GLN A 89 21.89 -6.35 -17.52
N ARG A 90 20.98 -7.04 -18.21
CA ARG A 90 19.52 -6.79 -18.08
C ARG A 90 19.01 -6.98 -16.66
N TRP A 91 19.52 -7.99 -15.94
CA TRP A 91 19.14 -8.23 -14.55
C TRP A 91 19.64 -7.12 -13.61
N GLU A 92 20.80 -6.52 -13.88
CA GLU A 92 21.31 -5.38 -13.10
C GLU A 92 20.43 -4.14 -13.30
N ILE A 93 19.99 -3.90 -14.54
CA ILE A 93 19.07 -2.82 -14.85
C ILE A 93 17.76 -3.02 -14.10
N TYR A 94 17.14 -4.21 -14.19
CA TYR A 94 15.90 -4.54 -13.48
C TYR A 94 16.05 -4.33 -11.98
N LEU A 95 17.07 -4.94 -11.36
CA LEU A 95 17.26 -4.92 -9.91
C LEU A 95 17.57 -3.50 -9.41
N SER A 96 18.38 -2.73 -10.16
CA SER A 96 18.65 -1.33 -9.81
C SER A 96 17.40 -0.45 -9.86
N THR A 97 16.49 -0.70 -10.80
CA THR A 97 15.21 0.01 -10.89
C THR A 97 14.28 -0.39 -9.75
N PHE A 98 14.17 -1.70 -9.46
CA PHE A 98 13.37 -2.20 -8.34
C PHE A 98 13.84 -1.63 -7.00
N VAL A 99 15.15 -1.62 -6.74
CA VAL A 99 15.73 -1.09 -5.50
C VAL A 99 15.41 0.40 -5.35
N VAL A 100 15.59 1.20 -6.40
CA VAL A 100 15.31 2.65 -6.32
C VAL A 100 13.82 2.93 -6.17
N CYS A 101 12.95 2.17 -6.86
CA CYS A 101 11.50 2.29 -6.67
C CYS A 101 11.09 1.94 -5.24
N SER A 102 11.61 0.83 -4.70
CA SER A 102 11.32 0.39 -3.33
C SER A 102 11.79 1.39 -2.28
N LEU A 103 13.03 1.87 -2.37
CA LEU A 103 13.56 2.89 -1.45
C LEU A 103 12.75 4.19 -1.51
N THR A 104 12.30 4.58 -2.71
CA THR A 104 11.49 5.78 -2.87
C THR A 104 10.09 5.61 -2.28
N SER A 105 9.46 4.45 -2.49
CA SER A 105 8.15 4.12 -1.91
C SER A 105 8.19 4.04 -0.39
N MET A 106 9.26 3.47 0.18
CA MET A 106 9.50 3.49 1.62
C MET A 106 9.67 4.93 2.13
N PHE A 107 10.42 5.76 1.41
CA PHE A 107 10.56 7.18 1.76
C PHE A 107 9.22 7.93 1.76
N PHE A 108 8.33 7.66 0.81
CA PHE A 108 6.97 8.22 0.79
C PHE A 108 6.12 7.78 1.99
N CYS A 109 6.25 6.54 2.43
CA CYS A 109 5.60 6.07 3.65
C CYS A 109 6.14 6.80 4.89
N LEU A 110 7.48 6.89 5.00
CA LEU A 110 8.15 7.51 6.15
C LEU A 110 7.86 9.01 6.26
N ILE A 111 7.85 9.75 5.15
CA ILE A 111 7.55 11.19 5.20
C ILE A 111 6.12 11.45 5.70
N HIS A 112 5.14 10.64 5.26
CA HIS A 112 3.79 10.72 5.79
C HIS A 112 3.78 10.43 7.29
N MET A 113 4.40 9.33 7.73
CA MET A 113 4.45 8.95 9.14
C MET A 113 5.10 10.04 10.00
N VAL A 114 6.21 10.63 9.56
CA VAL A 114 6.89 11.71 10.29
C VAL A 114 6.01 12.95 10.40
N CYS A 115 5.36 13.36 9.31
CA CYS A 115 4.46 14.52 9.33
C CYS A 115 3.22 14.28 10.20
N TYR A 116 2.60 13.11 10.09
CA TYR A 116 1.44 12.72 10.88
C TYR A 116 1.79 12.63 12.37
N LEU A 117 2.86 11.91 12.74
CA LEU A 117 3.25 11.75 14.14
C LEU A 117 3.77 13.05 14.74
N GLY A 118 4.50 13.87 13.98
CA GLY A 118 5.01 15.16 14.46
C GLY A 118 3.88 16.13 14.82
N LEU A 119 2.93 16.35 13.92
CA LEU A 119 1.79 17.23 14.19
C LEU A 119 0.76 16.56 15.12
N GLY A 120 0.50 15.27 14.91
CA GLY A 120 -0.41 14.47 15.71
C GLY A 120 -0.01 14.44 17.18
N ALA A 121 1.29 14.31 17.50
CA ALA A 121 1.76 14.33 18.87
C ALA A 121 1.46 15.67 19.58
N VAL A 122 1.54 16.79 18.85
CA VAL A 122 1.21 18.12 19.38
C VAL A 122 -0.30 18.30 19.56
N LEU A 123 -1.11 17.77 18.64
CA LEU A 123 -2.55 17.99 18.61
C LEU A 123 -3.36 16.99 19.46
N LEU A 124 -2.90 15.74 19.53
CA LEU A 124 -3.57 14.59 20.16
C LEU A 124 -2.84 14.14 21.43
N GLY A 125 -1.67 14.68 21.74
CA GLY A 125 -0.84 14.24 22.86
C GLY A 125 0.08 13.09 22.47
N GLY A 126 0.74 12.49 23.46
CA GLY A 126 1.72 11.43 23.25
C GLY A 126 1.11 10.09 22.82
N PHE A 127 1.99 9.11 22.62
CA PHE A 127 1.60 7.72 22.37
C PHE A 127 0.86 7.10 23.56
N GLY A 128 -0.14 6.28 23.27
CA GLY A 128 -0.83 5.41 24.22
C GLY A 128 -0.19 4.02 24.32
N GLU A 129 -0.98 3.01 24.67
CA GLU A 129 -0.49 1.65 24.96
C GLU A 129 -0.13 0.83 23.70
N ALA A 130 -0.55 1.28 22.51
CA ALA A 130 -0.44 0.53 21.25
C ALA A 130 0.86 0.75 20.46
N VAL A 131 1.91 1.31 21.09
CA VAL A 131 3.19 1.63 20.41
C VAL A 131 3.81 0.43 19.71
N TRP A 132 3.81 -0.74 20.34
CA TRP A 132 4.40 -1.96 19.76
C TRP A 132 3.64 -2.42 18.52
N ALA A 133 2.30 -2.39 18.55
CA ALA A 133 1.50 -2.68 17.37
C ALA A 133 1.81 -1.69 16.24
N MET A 134 1.93 -0.39 16.57
CA MET A 134 2.28 0.64 15.59
C MET A 134 3.64 0.36 14.92
N VAL A 135 4.67 -0.06 15.66
CA VAL A 135 5.97 -0.41 15.09
C VAL A 135 5.87 -1.61 14.12
N ILE A 136 5.09 -2.63 14.48
CA ILE A 136 4.91 -3.81 13.62
C ILE A 136 4.15 -3.42 12.34
N PHE A 137 3.05 -2.66 12.46
CA PHE A 137 2.29 -2.18 11.30
C PHE A 137 3.12 -1.22 10.43
N ALA A 138 4.03 -0.43 11.00
CA ALA A 138 4.99 0.35 10.22
C ALA A 138 5.91 -0.54 9.39
N GLY A 139 6.45 -1.60 9.98
CA GLY A 139 7.22 -2.61 9.25
C GLY A 139 6.42 -3.25 8.11
N CYS A 140 5.14 -3.55 8.37
CA CYS A 140 4.22 -4.10 7.35
C CYS A 140 3.96 -3.10 6.22
N ALA A 141 3.70 -1.82 6.53
CA ALA A 141 3.50 -0.77 5.55
C ALA A 141 4.75 -0.58 4.65
N LEU A 142 5.94 -0.62 5.25
CA LEU A 142 7.20 -0.55 4.50
C LEU A 142 7.39 -1.77 3.58
N MET A 143 7.17 -2.99 4.08
CA MET A 143 7.27 -4.19 3.24
C MET A 143 6.19 -4.23 2.14
N LEU A 144 4.98 -3.77 2.43
CA LEU A 144 3.92 -3.63 1.44
C LEU A 144 4.31 -2.63 0.35
N SER A 145 4.99 -1.53 0.71
CA SER A 145 5.51 -0.57 -0.27
C SER A 145 6.58 -1.18 -1.19
N VAL A 146 7.39 -2.11 -0.68
CA VAL A 146 8.35 -2.91 -1.47
C VAL A 146 7.59 -3.87 -2.41
N CYS A 147 6.55 -4.53 -1.91
CA CYS A 147 5.71 -5.44 -2.70
C CYS A 147 5.05 -4.73 -3.89
N PHE A 148 4.40 -3.59 -3.67
CA PHE A 148 3.86 -2.77 -4.76
C PHE A 148 4.94 -2.31 -5.73
N SER A 149 6.11 -1.91 -5.22
CA SER A 149 7.24 -1.51 -6.06
C SER A 149 7.72 -2.67 -6.96
N ALA A 150 7.73 -3.91 -6.47
CA ALA A 150 8.06 -5.10 -7.27
C ALA A 150 7.05 -5.29 -8.42
N ILE A 151 5.75 -5.24 -8.09
CA ILE A 151 4.64 -5.41 -9.04
C ILE A 151 4.69 -4.35 -10.14
N PHE A 152 4.79 -3.08 -9.78
CA PHE A 152 4.79 -2.02 -10.78
C PHE A 152 6.11 -1.94 -11.55
N THR A 153 7.25 -2.31 -10.95
CA THR A 153 8.51 -2.44 -11.69
C THR A 153 8.39 -3.51 -12.78
N LEU A 154 7.77 -4.66 -12.48
CA LEU A 154 7.49 -5.70 -13.47
C LEU A 154 6.65 -5.13 -14.62
N VAL A 155 5.50 -4.52 -14.33
CA VAL A 155 4.58 -3.99 -15.34
C VAL A 155 5.28 -2.95 -16.21
N VAL A 156 5.93 -1.96 -15.60
CA VAL A 156 6.56 -0.85 -16.33
C VAL A 156 7.74 -1.33 -17.16
N LEU A 157 8.53 -2.28 -16.65
CA LEU A 157 9.67 -2.82 -17.42
C LEU A 157 9.25 -3.77 -18.53
N LEU A 158 8.04 -4.36 -18.49
CA LEU A 158 7.51 -5.21 -19.55
C LEU A 158 6.66 -4.44 -20.57
N CYS A 159 6.10 -3.29 -20.24
CA CYS A 159 5.42 -2.42 -21.20
C CYS A 159 6.42 -1.57 -22.03
N HIS A 160 6.13 -1.33 -23.31
CA HIS A 160 6.91 -0.42 -24.17
C HIS A 160 6.36 1.01 -24.16
N ASN A 161 5.05 1.15 -23.98
CA ASN A 161 4.36 2.43 -24.00
C ASN A 161 4.21 2.97 -22.57
N LYS A 162 4.79 4.15 -22.32
CA LYS A 162 4.74 4.86 -21.02
C LYS A 162 3.31 5.08 -20.55
N ALA A 163 2.43 5.60 -21.41
CA ALA A 163 1.03 5.88 -21.04
C ALA A 163 0.28 4.58 -20.71
N ALA A 164 0.44 3.54 -21.53
CA ALA A 164 -0.18 2.24 -21.28
C ALA A 164 0.29 1.62 -19.96
N SER A 165 1.60 1.72 -19.65
CA SER A 165 2.15 1.24 -18.39
C SER A 165 1.58 1.97 -17.17
N ALA A 166 1.37 3.28 -17.28
CA ALA A 166 0.78 4.08 -16.21
C ALA A 166 -0.68 3.69 -15.94
N VAL A 167 -1.48 3.58 -17.00
CA VAL A 167 -2.87 3.13 -16.90
C VAL A 167 -2.94 1.72 -16.30
N ALA A 168 -2.11 0.79 -16.76
CA ALA A 168 -2.07 -0.57 -16.24
C ALA A 168 -1.70 -0.61 -14.74
N CYS A 169 -0.70 0.15 -14.30
CA CYS A 169 -0.32 0.19 -12.88
C CYS A 169 -1.45 0.76 -12.01
N ILE A 170 -2.09 1.85 -12.43
CA ILE A 170 -3.17 2.49 -11.68
C ILE A 170 -4.39 1.57 -11.60
N LEU A 171 -4.81 0.96 -12.72
CA LEU A 171 -5.94 0.02 -12.73
C LEU A 171 -5.66 -1.21 -11.86
N LEU A 172 -4.43 -1.74 -11.89
CA LEU A 172 -4.04 -2.85 -11.03
C LEU A 172 -4.05 -2.45 -9.54
N ALA A 173 -3.57 -1.25 -9.19
CA ALA A 173 -3.63 -0.75 -7.82
C ALA A 173 -5.07 -0.64 -7.31
N LEU A 174 -5.96 -0.08 -8.14
CA LEU A 174 -7.40 0.04 -7.82
C LEU A 174 -8.08 -1.32 -7.71
N LEU A 175 -7.80 -2.24 -8.64
CA LEU A 175 -8.34 -3.59 -8.61
C LEU A 175 -7.96 -4.31 -7.30
N LEU A 176 -6.69 -4.23 -6.91
CA LEU A 176 -6.21 -4.83 -5.66
C LEU A 176 -6.89 -4.19 -4.45
N LEU A 177 -6.97 -2.86 -4.40
CA LEU A 177 -7.66 -2.12 -3.33
C LEU A 177 -9.12 -2.57 -3.21
N PHE A 178 -9.89 -2.52 -4.29
CA PHE A 178 -11.31 -2.89 -4.26
C PHE A 178 -11.53 -4.37 -3.94
N ALA A 179 -10.68 -5.27 -4.45
CA ALA A 179 -10.76 -6.68 -4.10
C ALA A 179 -10.49 -6.89 -2.59
N GLY A 180 -9.49 -6.22 -2.03
CA GLY A 180 -9.19 -6.26 -0.60
C GLY A 180 -10.35 -5.74 0.26
N SER A 181 -10.88 -4.57 -0.08
CA SER A 181 -12.05 -3.98 0.59
C SER A 181 -13.27 -4.88 0.53
N TYR A 182 -13.54 -5.48 -0.63
CA TYR A 182 -14.68 -6.37 -0.83
C TYR A 182 -14.55 -7.64 0.02
N ILE A 183 -13.38 -8.28 0.02
CA ILE A 183 -13.10 -9.47 0.85
C ILE A 183 -13.24 -9.13 2.34
N LYS A 184 -12.67 -8.00 2.77
CA LYS A 184 -12.80 -7.53 4.16
C LYS A 184 -14.26 -7.32 4.55
N GLY A 185 -15.04 -6.64 3.71
CA GLY A 185 -16.47 -6.42 3.95
C GLY A 185 -17.26 -7.72 4.10
N LEU A 186 -16.94 -8.76 3.33
CA LEU A 186 -17.57 -10.08 3.48
C LEU A 186 -17.18 -10.78 4.81
N LEU A 187 -15.94 -10.59 5.27
CA LEU A 187 -15.45 -11.18 6.52
C LEU A 187 -15.97 -10.45 7.76
N ASP A 188 -16.29 -9.16 7.63
CA ASP A 188 -16.80 -8.31 8.71
C ASP A 188 -18.30 -8.45 8.95
N GLU A 189 -19.03 -9.18 8.10
CA GLU A 189 -20.43 -9.52 8.36
C GLU A 189 -20.55 -10.22 9.73
N PRO A 190 -21.45 -9.77 10.62
CA PRO A 190 -21.67 -10.41 11.91
C PRO A 190 -22.39 -11.75 11.72
N GLU A 191 -22.15 -12.71 12.60
CA GLU A 191 -22.79 -14.04 12.54
C GLU A 191 -24.31 -13.97 12.78
N VAL A 192 -24.74 -13.02 13.60
CA VAL A 192 -26.13 -12.83 14.00
C VAL A 192 -26.46 -11.34 13.94
N TYR A 193 -27.58 -10.98 13.34
CA TYR A 193 -28.11 -9.62 13.45
C TYR A 193 -28.84 -9.48 14.78
N GLY A 194 -28.37 -8.58 15.65
CA GLY A 194 -29.15 -8.11 16.77
C GLY A 194 -30.18 -7.09 16.26
N GLY A 195 -31.47 -7.40 16.39
CA GLY A 195 -32.52 -6.46 16.00
C GLY A 195 -32.98 -5.63 17.20
N TYR A 196 -33.18 -4.34 16.99
CA TYR A 196 -34.13 -3.57 17.80
C TYR A 196 -35.31 -3.25 16.88
N TYR A 197 -36.54 -3.50 17.34
CA TYR A 197 -37.72 -2.94 16.70
C TYR A 197 -38.33 -1.88 17.62
N MET A 198 -38.82 -0.78 17.03
CA MET A 198 -39.66 0.15 17.77
C MET A 198 -41.09 -0.36 17.74
N ASP A 199 -41.64 -0.60 18.92
CA ASP A 199 -43.07 -0.87 19.11
C ASP A 199 -43.90 0.39 18.77
N GLU A 200 -45.21 0.24 18.56
CA GLU A 200 -46.16 1.34 18.30
C GLU A 200 -46.16 2.40 19.42
N THR A 201 -45.65 2.05 20.60
CA THR A 201 -45.43 2.92 21.77
C THR A 201 -44.13 3.74 21.72
N GLY A 202 -43.29 3.53 20.71
CA GLY A 202 -41.97 4.19 20.58
C GLY A 202 -40.89 3.61 21.48
N THR A 203 -41.09 2.43 22.06
CA THR A 203 -40.10 1.74 22.90
C THR A 203 -39.26 0.77 22.06
N LEU A 204 -37.93 0.81 22.23
CA LEU A 204 -36.99 -0.12 21.59
C LEU A 204 -37.08 -1.47 22.31
N GLN A 205 -37.57 -2.50 21.61
CA GLN A 205 -37.53 -3.87 22.10
C GLN A 205 -36.45 -4.66 21.37
N ASN A 206 -35.80 -5.56 22.11
CA ASN A 206 -34.85 -6.51 21.52
C ASN A 206 -35.63 -7.51 20.66
N ALA A 207 -35.34 -7.54 19.36
CA ALA A 207 -35.77 -8.62 18.49
C ALA A 207 -35.00 -9.90 18.82
N GLU A 208 -35.59 -11.06 18.51
CA GLU A 208 -34.86 -12.32 18.60
C GLU A 208 -33.63 -12.28 17.67
N PRO A 209 -32.47 -12.80 18.12
CA PRO A 209 -31.26 -12.80 17.29
C PRO A 209 -31.47 -13.68 16.06
N GLU A 210 -31.40 -13.09 14.86
CA GLU A 210 -31.53 -13.83 13.59
C GLU A 210 -30.15 -14.11 12.97
N PRO A 211 -29.85 -15.36 12.59
CA PRO A 211 -28.61 -15.70 11.88
C PRO A 211 -28.49 -14.90 10.59
N ASN A 212 -27.32 -14.29 10.35
CA ASN A 212 -27.08 -13.51 9.14
C ASN A 212 -26.84 -14.46 7.94
N PRO A 213 -27.69 -14.46 6.90
CA PRO A 213 -27.50 -15.32 5.73
C PRO A 213 -26.24 -15.00 4.92
N ARG A 214 -25.64 -13.82 5.11
CA ARG A 214 -24.41 -13.38 4.44
C ARG A 214 -23.14 -13.76 5.19
N TYR A 215 -23.26 -14.23 6.43
CA TYR A 215 -22.11 -14.63 7.22
C TYR A 215 -21.39 -15.81 6.57
N ILE A 216 -20.11 -15.62 6.27
CA ILE A 216 -19.25 -16.67 5.74
C ILE A 216 -18.61 -17.42 6.91
N SER A 217 -18.90 -18.72 7.00
CA SER A 217 -18.41 -19.61 8.06
C SER A 217 -17.54 -20.76 7.51
N GLY A 218 -16.87 -21.48 8.42
CA GLY A 218 -16.08 -22.67 8.11
C GLY A 218 -14.93 -22.42 7.12
N THR A 219 -14.67 -23.41 6.27
CA THR A 219 -13.54 -23.39 5.31
C THR A 219 -13.61 -22.23 4.33
N THR A 220 -14.80 -21.77 3.95
CA THR A 220 -14.93 -20.61 3.07
C THR A 220 -14.38 -19.36 3.76
N ARG A 221 -14.62 -19.18 5.05
CA ARG A 221 -14.06 -18.07 5.83
C ARG A 221 -12.54 -18.14 5.83
N ASP A 222 -11.97 -19.32 6.09
CA ASP A 222 -10.52 -19.54 6.10
C ASP A 222 -9.86 -19.16 4.77
N VAL A 223 -10.49 -19.54 3.65
CA VAL A 223 -9.99 -19.18 2.30
C VAL A 223 -10.02 -17.68 2.10
N TYR A 224 -11.10 -17.00 2.47
CA TYR A 224 -11.21 -15.54 2.32
C TYR A 224 -10.24 -14.80 3.25
N THR A 225 -10.03 -15.27 4.48
CA THR A 225 -9.01 -14.74 5.39
C THR A 225 -7.61 -14.91 4.79
N PHE A 226 -7.28 -16.08 4.24
CA PHE A 226 -6.02 -16.28 3.55
C PHE A 226 -5.85 -15.32 2.36
N LEU A 227 -6.88 -15.14 1.53
CA LEU A 227 -6.83 -14.19 0.42
C LEU A 227 -6.65 -12.75 0.89
N LEU A 228 -7.28 -12.35 2.00
CA LEU A 228 -7.12 -11.04 2.61
C LEU A 228 -5.68 -10.83 3.11
N ASP A 229 -5.09 -11.84 3.74
CA ASP A 229 -3.72 -11.77 4.28
C ASP A 229 -2.65 -11.85 3.19
N ALA A 230 -2.86 -12.69 2.19
CA ALA A 230 -1.88 -12.96 1.15
C ALA A 230 -1.84 -11.85 0.08
N THR A 231 -2.99 -11.25 -0.27
CA THR A 231 -3.02 -10.26 -1.36
C THR A 231 -2.54 -8.88 -0.91
N PRO A 232 -1.77 -8.14 -1.74
CA PRO A 232 -1.33 -6.79 -1.39
C PRO A 232 -2.50 -5.83 -1.12
N GLY A 233 -3.61 -6.02 -1.82
CA GLY A 233 -4.84 -5.25 -1.63
C GLY A 233 -5.49 -5.48 -0.27
N GLY A 234 -5.59 -6.75 0.18
CA GLY A 234 -6.09 -7.07 1.50
C GLY A 234 -5.16 -6.59 2.61
N GLN A 235 -3.84 -6.78 2.46
CA GLN A 235 -2.84 -6.21 3.37
C GLN A 235 -2.95 -4.68 3.48
N GLN A 236 -3.24 -4.00 2.37
CA GLN A 236 -3.44 -2.55 2.35
C GLN A 236 -4.57 -2.12 3.29
N ILE A 237 -5.68 -2.86 3.29
CA ILE A 237 -6.82 -2.58 4.18
C ILE A 237 -6.46 -2.87 5.63
N GLN A 238 -5.93 -4.05 5.92
CA GLN A 238 -5.59 -4.49 7.27
C GLN A 238 -4.56 -3.58 7.94
N VAL A 239 -3.54 -3.15 7.19
CA VAL A 239 -2.55 -2.20 7.70
C VAL A 239 -3.17 -0.82 7.88
N SER A 240 -4.08 -0.39 7.00
CA SER A 240 -4.70 0.94 7.10
C SER A 240 -5.63 1.11 8.30
N THR A 241 -6.25 0.01 8.76
CA THR A 241 -7.13 -0.02 9.94
C THR A 241 -6.44 -0.54 11.19
N MET A 242 -5.20 -1.02 11.08
CA MET A 242 -4.48 -1.73 12.15
C MET A 242 -5.22 -2.98 12.66
N GLU A 243 -5.93 -3.68 11.78
CA GLU A 243 -6.72 -4.86 12.12
C GLU A 243 -6.08 -6.12 11.56
N ASN A 244 -5.29 -6.81 12.38
CA ASN A 244 -4.84 -8.18 12.13
C ASN A 244 -4.26 -8.77 13.43
N ASP A 245 -4.57 -10.03 13.75
CA ASP A 245 -4.07 -10.69 14.97
C ASP A 245 -2.58 -11.05 14.89
N LYS A 246 -2.07 -11.25 13.68
CA LYS A 246 -0.71 -11.70 13.38
C LYS A 246 -0.05 -10.82 12.30
N PRO A 247 0.09 -9.50 12.54
CA PRO A 247 0.45 -8.54 11.50
C PRO A 247 1.83 -8.83 10.88
N TRP A 248 2.75 -9.44 11.62
CA TRP A 248 4.06 -9.86 11.09
C TRP A 248 3.95 -10.85 9.91
N LEU A 249 2.86 -11.63 9.80
CA LEU A 249 2.62 -12.50 8.65
C LEU A 249 2.36 -11.71 7.37
N LEU A 250 1.73 -10.53 7.47
CA LEU A 250 1.50 -9.66 6.31
C LEU A 250 2.81 -9.23 5.66
N ALA A 251 3.81 -8.86 6.48
CA ALA A 251 5.16 -8.57 6.00
C ALA A 251 5.82 -9.81 5.35
N GLY A 252 5.56 -11.01 5.89
CA GLY A 252 6.01 -12.28 5.30
C GLY A 252 5.42 -12.52 3.91
N TYR A 253 4.10 -12.39 3.75
CA TYR A 253 3.42 -12.52 2.46
C TYR A 253 3.92 -11.48 1.45
N SER A 254 4.02 -10.21 1.85
CA SER A 254 4.61 -9.13 1.03
C SER A 254 6.03 -9.47 0.56
N SER A 255 6.85 -10.07 1.43
CA SER A 255 8.23 -10.48 1.09
C SER A 255 8.25 -11.60 0.06
N VAL A 256 7.43 -12.64 0.25
CA VAL A 256 7.31 -13.76 -0.71
C VAL A 256 6.86 -13.27 -2.08
N ILE A 257 5.83 -12.41 -2.13
CA ILE A 257 5.33 -11.84 -3.39
C ILE A 257 6.42 -10.97 -4.05
N SER A 258 7.09 -10.11 -3.30
CA SER A 258 8.19 -9.28 -3.81
C SER A 258 9.26 -10.12 -4.50
N VAL A 259 9.71 -11.21 -3.86
CA VAL A 259 10.73 -12.13 -4.41
C VAL A 259 10.21 -12.83 -5.65
N ALA A 260 9.00 -13.40 -5.62
CA ALA A 260 8.42 -14.13 -6.73
C ALA A 260 8.21 -13.23 -7.97
N VAL A 261 7.63 -12.05 -7.78
CA VAL A 261 7.39 -11.06 -8.84
C VAL A 261 8.71 -10.52 -9.40
N THR A 262 9.70 -10.28 -8.55
CA THR A 262 11.03 -9.83 -8.99
C THR A 262 11.75 -10.91 -9.81
N ALA A 263 11.73 -12.17 -9.36
CA ALA A 263 12.31 -13.29 -10.08
C ALA A 263 11.65 -13.48 -11.46
N LEU A 264 10.31 -13.43 -11.50
CA LEU A 264 9.54 -13.49 -12.74
C LEU A 264 9.91 -12.33 -13.67
N GLY A 265 10.01 -11.11 -13.14
CA GLY A 265 10.36 -9.93 -13.92
C GLY A 265 11.76 -9.98 -14.51
N ILE A 266 12.76 -10.45 -13.74
CA ILE A 266 14.11 -10.67 -14.26
C ILE A 266 14.08 -11.70 -15.39
N ALA A 267 13.37 -12.82 -15.23
CA ALA A 267 13.27 -13.88 -16.23
C ALA A 267 12.63 -13.39 -17.54
N LEU A 268 11.54 -12.62 -17.45
CA LEU A 268 10.83 -12.07 -18.61
C LEU A 268 11.62 -10.92 -19.26
N PHE A 269 12.17 -10.00 -18.48
CA PHE A 269 12.96 -8.87 -18.98
C PHE A 269 14.23 -9.34 -19.70
N ARG A 270 14.84 -10.45 -19.27
CA ARG A 270 15.99 -11.05 -19.95
C ARG A 270 15.65 -11.43 -21.40
N LYS A 271 14.43 -11.87 -21.69
CA LYS A 271 13.99 -12.29 -23.03
C LYS A 271 13.41 -11.15 -23.88
N LYS A 272 13.16 -9.98 -23.29
CA LYS A 272 12.47 -8.86 -23.96
C LYS A 272 13.34 -8.19 -25.03
N GLU A 273 12.81 -7.96 -26.22
CA GLU A 273 13.48 -7.11 -27.22
C GLU A 273 13.34 -5.63 -26.85
N LEU A 274 14.46 -4.92 -26.78
CA LEU A 274 14.48 -3.46 -26.63
C LEU A 274 14.79 -2.88 -28.01
N LYS A 275 13.81 -2.21 -28.62
CA LYS A 275 13.97 -1.48 -29.89
C LYS A 275 14.57 -0.10 -29.62
#